data_AF-H9L6P0-F1
#
_entry.id   AF-H9L6P0-F1
#
_cell.length_a   1.000
_cell.length_b   1.000
_cell.length_c   1.000
_cell.angle_alpha   90.00
_cell.angle_beta   90.00
_cell.angle_gamma   90.00
#
_symmetry.space_group_name_H-M   'P 1'
#
loop_
_entity.id
_entity.type
_entity.pdbx_description
1 polymer ?
#
loop_
_entity_poly.entity_id
_entity_poly.type
_entity_poly.pdbx_seq_one_letter_code
_entity_poly.pdbx_strand_id
1 'polypeptide(L)'
;NEPLLQRVVKMYKKVKEDSALLLSACSHLLHNKELMASLVESSFDAVLTDPFLPCGPIVALYLGLPAVFFLNALPCGLDFQGTLCPNPPSYVPRALSLNSDHMTFLPRVKNMLIFLSESFLCNVVYSPY
;
A
#
# COMPACT_ATOMS: atom_id res chain seq x y z
N ASN A 1 -21.41 -14.68 -16.21
CA ASN A 1 -20.91 -14.35 -14.85
C ASN A 1 -19.76 -15.28 -14.49
N GLU A 2 -18.52 -14.80 -14.42
CA GLU A 2 -17.41 -15.59 -13.84
C GLU A 2 -17.69 -15.90 -12.35
N PRO A 3 -17.46 -17.15 -11.89
CA PRO A 3 -17.47 -17.53 -10.48
C PRO A 3 -16.55 -16.64 -9.62
N LEU A 4 -16.96 -16.39 -8.36
CA LEU A 4 -16.21 -15.60 -7.39
C LEU A 4 -14.75 -16.06 -7.28
N LEU A 5 -14.52 -17.37 -7.17
CA LEU A 5 -13.18 -17.94 -7.05
C LEU A 5 -12.28 -17.61 -8.25
N GLN A 6 -12.82 -17.69 -9.47
CA GLN A 6 -12.06 -17.36 -10.67
C GLN A 6 -11.68 -15.88 -10.70
N ARG A 7 -12.58 -14.98 -10.27
CA ARG A 7 -12.29 -13.55 -10.14
C ARG A 7 -11.18 -13.28 -9.11
N VAL A 8 -11.27 -13.94 -7.95
CA VAL A 8 -10.25 -13.82 -6.88
C VAL A 8 -8.89 -14.30 -7.37
N VAL A 9 -8.83 -15.47 -8.04
CA VAL A 9 -7.57 -16.01 -8.59
C VAL A 9 -7.00 -15.10 -9.69
N LYS A 10 -7.86 -14.56 -10.56
CA LYS A 10 -7.44 -13.63 -11.62
C LYS A 10 -6.87 -12.33 -11.03
N MET A 11 -7.55 -11.77 -10.02
CA MET A 11 -7.10 -10.58 -9.30
C MET A 11 -5.77 -10.83 -8.59
N TYR A 12 -5.62 -11.97 -7.90
CA TYR A 12 -4.39 -12.37 -7.25
C TYR A 12 -3.20 -12.43 -8.23
N LYS A 13 -3.38 -13.10 -9.39
CA LYS A 13 -2.35 -13.18 -10.42
C LYS A 13 -1.95 -11.80 -10.93
N LYS A 14 -2.94 -10.96 -11.20
CA LYS A 14 -2.73 -9.59 -11.70
C LYS A 14 -1.95 -8.73 -10.69
N VAL A 15 -2.36 -8.74 -9.42
CA VAL A 15 -1.66 -8.02 -8.34
C VAL A 15 -0.21 -8.51 -8.21
N LYS A 16 0.04 -9.81 -8.32
CA LYS A 16 1.39 -10.37 -8.26
C LYS A 16 2.27 -9.91 -9.43
N GLU A 17 1.74 -9.92 -10.65
CA GLU A 17 2.43 -9.44 -11.85
C GLU A 17 2.75 -7.94 -11.74
N ASP A 18 1.77 -7.13 -11.33
CA ASP A 18 1.94 -5.68 -11.17
C ASP A 18 2.97 -5.36 -10.07
N SER A 19 2.91 -6.06 -8.93
CA SER A 19 3.90 -5.88 -7.85
C SER A 19 5.32 -6.26 -8.29
N ALA A 20 5.48 -7.35 -9.04
CA ALA A 20 6.79 -7.74 -9.58
C ALA A 20 7.36 -6.71 -10.59
N LEU A 21 6.50 -6.10 -11.42
CA LEU A 21 6.90 -5.03 -12.33
C LEU A 21 7.40 -3.80 -11.55
N LEU A 22 6.68 -3.42 -10.50
CA LEU A 22 7.04 -2.25 -9.68
C LEU A 22 8.32 -2.49 -8.86
N LEU A 23 8.53 -3.72 -8.37
CA LEU A 23 9.80 -4.13 -7.77
C LEU A 23 10.95 -4.05 -8.78
N SER A 24 10.75 -4.56 -10.00
CA SER A 24 11.76 -4.50 -11.06
C SER A 24 12.12 -3.05 -11.40
N ALA A 25 11.12 -2.18 -11.58
CA ALA A 25 11.34 -0.76 -11.83
C ALA A 25 12.13 -0.10 -10.68
N CYS A 26 11.78 -0.41 -9.43
CA CYS A 26 12.52 0.09 -8.27
C CYS A 26 13.97 -0.40 -8.24
N SER A 27 14.19 -1.68 -8.52
CA SER A 27 15.53 -2.25 -8.60
C SER A 27 16.36 -1.56 -9.69
N HIS A 28 15.79 -1.35 -10.88
CA HIS A 28 16.46 -0.61 -11.96
C HIS A 28 16.82 0.82 -11.57
N LEU A 29 15.92 1.53 -10.86
CA LEU A 29 16.18 2.87 -10.32
C LEU A 29 17.39 2.86 -9.37
N LEU A 30 17.36 1.98 -8.36
CA LEU A 30 18.40 1.90 -7.33
C LEU A 30 19.77 1.48 -7.89
N HIS A 31 19.79 0.66 -8.95
CA HIS A 31 21.02 0.26 -9.62
C HIS A 31 21.53 1.27 -10.65
N ASN A 32 20.73 2.30 -10.99
CA ASN A 32 21.17 3.37 -11.87
C ASN A 32 22.06 4.35 -11.10
N LYS A 33 23.37 4.08 -11.12
CA LYS A 33 24.38 4.86 -10.39
C LYS A 33 24.41 6.33 -10.79
N GLU A 34 24.21 6.65 -12.07
CA GLU A 34 24.23 8.03 -12.56
C GLU A 34 23.07 8.83 -11.97
N LEU A 35 21.85 8.26 -12.03
CA LEU A 35 20.68 8.89 -11.46
C LEU A 35 20.79 9.01 -9.94
N MET A 36 21.19 7.94 -9.25
CA MET A 36 21.32 7.96 -7.79
C MET A 36 22.40 8.96 -7.33
N ALA A 37 23.50 9.09 -8.07
CA ALA A 37 24.51 10.11 -7.79
C ALA A 37 23.96 11.53 -8.00
N SER A 38 23.20 11.76 -9.07
CA SER A 38 22.56 13.05 -9.32
C SER A 38 21.56 13.44 -8.21
N LEU A 39 20.82 12.46 -7.67
CA LEU A 39 19.90 12.70 -6.53
C LEU A 39 20.66 13.10 -5.25
N VAL A 40 21.81 12.49 -4.99
CA VAL A 40 22.68 12.85 -3.85
C VAL A 40 23.26 14.25 -4.04
N GLU A 41 23.78 14.55 -5.23
CA GLU A 41 24.39 15.85 -5.54
C GLU A 41 23.40 17.02 -5.50
N SER A 42 22.13 16.75 -5.85
CA SER A 42 21.07 17.75 -5.84
C SER A 42 20.71 18.27 -4.44
N SER A 43 21.19 17.63 -3.35
CA SER A 43 21.01 18.10 -1.96
C SER A 43 19.56 18.36 -1.56
N PHE A 44 18.64 17.45 -1.89
CA PHE A 44 17.24 17.55 -1.47
C PHE A 44 17.10 17.43 0.06
N ASP A 45 16.09 18.10 0.63
CA ASP A 45 15.81 18.05 2.07
C ASP A 45 14.85 16.93 2.48
N ALA A 46 14.06 16.39 1.55
CA ALA A 46 13.05 15.38 1.81
C ALA A 46 12.65 14.63 0.53
N VAL A 47 12.07 13.44 0.70
CA VAL A 47 11.47 12.66 -0.39
C VAL A 47 9.95 12.62 -0.22
N LEU A 48 9.22 13.30 -1.11
CA LEU A 48 7.77 13.22 -1.18
C LEU A 48 7.36 11.98 -1.98
N THR A 49 6.64 11.03 -1.37
CA THR A 49 6.37 9.73 -1.99
C THR A 49 4.98 9.17 -1.70
N ASP A 50 4.46 8.39 -2.64
CA ASP A 50 3.26 7.59 -2.47
C ASP A 50 3.62 6.30 -1.70
N PRO A 51 3.10 6.09 -0.47
CA PRO A 51 3.38 4.91 0.31
C PRO A 51 2.83 3.60 -0.27
N PHE A 52 1.99 3.63 -1.32
CA PHE A 52 1.46 2.42 -1.92
C PHE A 52 2.59 1.49 -2.41
N LEU A 53 3.72 2.07 -2.84
CA LEU A 53 4.92 1.35 -3.25
C LEU A 53 6.10 1.69 -2.35
N PRO A 54 6.83 0.70 -1.81
CA PRO A 54 7.91 0.95 -0.87
C PRO A 54 9.17 1.56 -1.52
N CYS A 55 9.20 1.74 -2.84
CA CYS A 55 10.39 2.24 -3.54
C CYS A 55 10.84 3.64 -3.10
N GLY A 56 9.90 4.59 -2.98
CA GLY A 56 10.25 5.94 -2.55
C GLY A 56 10.81 5.99 -1.13
N PRO A 57 10.22 5.29 -0.14
CA PRO A 57 10.82 5.11 1.18
C PRO A 57 12.21 4.47 1.14
N ILE A 58 12.44 3.48 0.26
CA ILE A 58 13.77 2.88 0.08
C ILE A 58 14.78 3.90 -0.46
N VAL A 59 14.39 4.72 -1.43
CA VAL A 59 15.22 5.81 -1.95
C VAL A 59 15.50 6.85 -0.86
N ALA A 60 14.50 7.25 -0.07
CA ALA A 60 14.67 8.17 1.04
C ALA A 60 15.66 7.63 2.08
N LEU A 61 15.57 6.33 2.41
CA LEU A 61 16.51 5.65 3.29
C LEU A 61 17.93 5.65 2.71
N TYR A 62 18.09 5.40 1.41
CA TYR A 62 19.38 5.44 0.73
C TYR A 62 20.02 6.84 0.77
N LEU A 63 19.22 7.89 0.55
CA LEU A 63 19.68 9.28 0.57
C LEU A 63 19.86 9.84 1.99
N GLY A 64 19.41 9.14 3.03
CA GLY A 64 19.44 9.62 4.41
C GLY A 64 18.46 10.77 4.66
N LEU A 65 17.38 10.85 3.89
CA LEU A 65 16.40 11.93 3.92
C LEU A 65 15.08 11.49 4.57
N PRO A 66 14.33 12.42 5.21
CA PRO A 66 12.98 12.12 5.67
C PRO A 66 12.05 11.81 4.49
N ALA A 67 11.30 10.71 4.61
CA ALA A 67 10.21 10.39 3.70
C ALA A 67 8.91 11.08 4.14
N VAL A 68 8.28 11.82 3.24
CA VAL A 68 6.98 12.47 3.44
C VAL A 68 5.96 11.77 2.56
N PHE A 69 4.91 11.23 3.19
CA PHE A 69 3.87 10.49 2.50
C PHE A 69 2.68 11.38 2.15
N PHE A 70 2.23 11.38 0.89
CA PHE A 70 1.12 12.24 0.45
C PHE A 70 -0.18 11.50 0.14
N LEU A 71 -0.19 10.16 0.20
CA LEU A 71 -1.37 9.35 -0.02
C LEU A 71 -1.78 8.60 1.26
N ASN A 72 -3.09 8.44 1.43
CA ASN A 72 -3.72 7.66 2.49
C ASN A 72 -4.47 6.46 1.88
N ALA A 73 -5.19 5.70 2.71
CA ALA A 73 -5.93 4.51 2.29
C ALA A 73 -5.02 3.39 1.76
N LEU A 74 -3.88 3.22 2.43
CA LEU A 74 -2.99 2.11 2.15
C LEU A 74 -3.69 0.77 2.43
N PRO A 75 -3.32 -0.28 1.67
CA PRO A 75 -3.73 -1.64 2.01
C PRO A 75 -3.52 -1.91 3.50
N CYS A 76 -4.52 -2.53 4.13
CA CYS A 76 -4.48 -2.98 5.53
C CYS A 76 -4.35 -1.88 6.59
N GLY A 77 -4.64 -0.63 6.20
CA GLY A 77 -4.60 0.48 7.13
C GLY A 77 -3.19 0.79 7.63
N LEU A 78 -2.17 0.54 6.82
CA LEU A 78 -0.78 0.87 7.17
C LEU A 78 -0.60 2.37 7.47
N ASP A 79 -1.38 3.22 6.81
CA ASP A 79 -1.47 4.65 7.07
C ASP A 79 -1.98 4.95 8.48
N PHE A 80 -2.99 4.21 8.94
CA PHE A 80 -3.49 4.34 10.31
C PHE A 80 -2.48 3.84 11.36
N GLN A 81 -1.71 2.79 11.05
CA GLN A 81 -0.64 2.32 11.93
C GLN A 81 0.50 3.34 12.03
N GLY A 82 0.92 3.93 10.91
CA GLY A 82 1.99 4.92 10.88
C GLY A 82 1.62 6.25 11.53
N THR A 83 0.35 6.67 11.41
CA THR A 83 -0.16 7.93 12.00
C THR A 83 -0.72 7.77 13.42
N LEU A 84 -0.84 6.53 13.91
CA LEU A 84 -1.50 6.19 15.17
C LEU A 84 -2.96 6.69 15.24
N CYS A 85 -3.60 6.86 14.08
CA CYS A 85 -5.00 7.27 13.99
C CYS A 85 -5.92 6.12 14.42
N PRO A 86 -6.92 6.37 15.30
CA PRO A 86 -7.91 5.37 15.67
C PRO A 86 -8.68 4.87 14.43
N ASN A 87 -8.69 3.56 14.22
CA ASN A 87 -9.39 2.93 13.10
C ASN A 87 -10.27 1.73 13.53
N PRO A 88 -11.27 1.93 14.41
CA PRO A 88 -12.10 0.83 14.89
C PRO A 88 -13.05 0.33 13.79
N PRO A 89 -13.00 -0.95 13.39
CA PRO A 89 -13.86 -1.51 12.35
C PRO A 89 -15.35 -1.55 12.73
N SER A 90 -15.70 -1.29 13.99
CA SER A 90 -17.08 -1.13 14.42
C SER A 90 -17.72 0.15 13.87
N TYR A 91 -16.98 1.26 13.71
CA TYR A 91 -17.53 2.57 13.32
C TYR A 91 -16.87 3.17 12.06
N VAL A 92 -15.65 2.76 11.73
CA VAL A 92 -14.95 3.23 10.53
C VAL A 92 -15.18 2.24 9.39
N PRO A 93 -15.84 2.63 8.28
CA PRO A 93 -16.06 1.75 7.14
C PRO A 93 -14.72 1.43 6.45
N ARG A 94 -14.48 0.15 6.16
CA ARG A 94 -13.31 -0.30 5.42
C ARG A 94 -13.39 0.15 3.97
N ALA A 95 -12.24 0.45 3.38
CA ALA A 95 -12.15 0.71 1.95
C ALA A 95 -12.73 -0.47 1.16
N LEU A 96 -13.36 -0.19 0.01
CA LEU A 96 -14.01 -1.19 -0.86
C LEU A 96 -15.23 -1.92 -0.25
N SER A 97 -15.60 -1.64 1.02
CA SER A 97 -16.81 -2.20 1.62
C SER A 97 -18.10 -1.62 1.02
N LEU A 98 -18.03 -0.42 0.43
CA LEU A 98 -19.16 0.40 -0.01
C LEU A 98 -20.17 0.70 1.11
N ASN A 99 -19.75 0.58 2.38
CA ASN A 99 -20.55 0.97 3.53
C ASN A 99 -20.46 2.48 3.75
N SER A 100 -21.53 3.09 4.27
CA SER A 100 -21.48 4.45 4.81
C SER A 100 -20.86 4.48 6.21
N ASP A 101 -20.58 5.68 6.72
CA ASP A 101 -20.24 5.96 8.11
C ASP A 101 -21.37 5.52 9.08
N HIS A 102 -22.62 5.58 8.64
CA HIS A 102 -23.77 5.07 9.38
C HIS A 102 -24.07 3.57 9.10
N MET A 103 -23.33 2.68 9.75
CA MET A 103 -23.52 1.22 9.62
C MET A 103 -24.53 0.63 10.62
N THR A 104 -25.48 -0.18 10.13
CA THR A 104 -26.31 -1.08 10.95
C THR A 104 -25.56 -2.38 11.28
N PHE A 105 -26.17 -3.31 12.02
CA PHE A 105 -25.48 -4.54 12.50
C PHE A 105 -24.85 -5.37 11.37
N LEU A 106 -25.61 -5.70 10.31
CA LEU A 106 -25.09 -6.53 9.21
C LEU A 106 -23.94 -5.85 8.42
N PRO A 107 -24.03 -4.56 8.04
CA PRO A 107 -22.89 -3.81 7.53
C PRO A 107 -21.66 -3.84 8.43
N ARG A 108 -21.82 -3.75 9.77
CA ARG A 108 -20.69 -3.87 10.72
C ARG A 108 -20.05 -5.25 10.70
N VAL A 109 -20.84 -6.32 10.63
CA VAL A 109 -20.33 -7.69 10.48
C VAL A 109 -19.54 -7.85 9.18
N LYS A 110 -20.09 -7.36 8.05
CA LYS A 110 -19.38 -7.33 6.77
C LYS A 110 -18.07 -6.53 6.86
N ASN A 111 -18.11 -5.37 7.52
CA ASN A 111 -16.95 -4.51 7.70
C ASN A 111 -15.82 -5.19 8.50
N MET A 112 -16.19 -5.92 9.56
CA MET A 112 -15.28 -6.74 10.36
C MET A 112 -14.65 -7.87 9.53
N LEU A 113 -15.44 -8.57 8.70
CA LEU A 113 -14.90 -9.61 7.83
C LEU A 113 -13.89 -9.07 6.82
N ILE A 114 -14.15 -7.89 6.25
CA ILE A 114 -13.20 -7.22 5.37
C ILE A 114 -11.92 -6.87 6.13
N PHE A 115 -12.03 -6.22 7.29
CA PHE A 115 -10.89 -5.88 8.14
C PHE A 115 -10.00 -7.09 8.44
N LEU A 116 -10.59 -8.24 8.79
CA LEU A 116 -9.84 -9.48 9.06
C LEU A 116 -9.14 -10.04 7.82
N SER A 117 -9.68 -9.80 6.63
CA SER A 117 -9.09 -10.26 5.36
C SER A 117 -7.95 -9.38 4.84
N GLU A 118 -7.82 -8.15 5.36
CA GLU A 118 -6.85 -7.19 4.84
C GLU A 118 -5.41 -7.65 5.02
N SER A 119 -5.04 -8.15 6.20
CA SER A 119 -3.67 -8.63 6.45
C SER A 119 -3.22 -9.67 5.41
N PHE A 120 -4.12 -10.53 4.93
CA PHE A 120 -3.83 -11.46 3.85
C PHE A 120 -3.57 -10.71 2.52
N LEU A 121 -4.40 -9.73 2.17
CA LEU A 121 -4.23 -8.91 0.97
C LEU A 121 -2.90 -8.13 0.96
N CYS A 122 -2.47 -7.57 2.09
CA CYS A 122 -1.15 -6.90 2.15
C CYS A 122 0.00 -7.84 1.87
N ASN A 123 -0.02 -9.03 2.47
CA ASN A 123 1.04 -10.01 2.22
C ASN A 123 1.13 -10.32 0.72
N VAL A 124 0.00 -10.40 0.02
CA VAL A 124 0.01 -10.61 -1.44
C VAL A 124 0.65 -9.45 -2.20
N VAL A 125 0.31 -8.20 -1.85
CA VAL A 125 0.81 -7.00 -2.55
C VAL A 125 2.31 -6.79 -2.29
N TYR A 126 2.74 -6.91 -1.03
CA TYR A 126 4.07 -6.52 -0.60
C TYR A 126 5.08 -7.67 -0.52
N SER A 127 4.66 -8.93 -0.61
CA SER A 127 5.56 -10.10 -0.57
C SER A 127 6.79 -10.05 -1.49
N PRO A 128 6.77 -9.37 -2.66
CA PRO A 128 7.96 -9.29 -3.50
C PRO A 128 9.06 -8.34 -3.00
N TYR A 129 8.74 -7.39 -2.13
CA TYR A 129 9.69 -6.43 -1.55
C TYR A 129 10.31 -6.96 -0.25
#